data_AF-A0A842YHI8-F1
#
_entry.id   AF-A0A842YHI8-F1
#
_cell.length_a   1.000
_cell.length_b   1.000
_cell.length_c   1.000
_cell.angle_alpha   90.00
_cell.angle_beta   90.00
_cell.angle_gamma   90.00
#
_symmetry.space_group_name_H-M   'P 1'
#
loop_
_entity.id
_entity.type
_entity.pdbx_description
1 polymer ?
#
loop_
_entity_poly.entity_id
_entity_poly.type
_entity_poly.pdbx_seq_one_letter_code
_entity_poly.pdbx_strand_id
1 'polypeptide(L)'
;MSSYYPPPETRGGWRTSDPAKQGVNTKRLRETIEYHDKSPCTTSHGGAILIIHNGYIIGESYVTGSLGGPQPWTKDTCNDVKSSTKSVFGTAMGVFLDEYRDRVNLDTMLVGSSREDSLIPQIWDQPITDPRKKQIKIKHVISMTSGHESDEPWLAPSPRHRFEGYTGAYQMYEYCFGWWHFQDVPHHHKLLFEPGHGFNYSNFGLEQMALAMRNITGEMVGPYVYDRVLGEIGMPRGIRDNGYRDMVYNDPRELNFSDEPGWGVGGSKGCNAYGAD
;
A
#
# COMPACT_ATOMS: atom_id res chain seq x y z
N MET A 1 27.23 -6.50 -19.71
CA MET A 1 27.55 -6.52 -18.26
C MET A 1 26.49 -7.36 -17.59
N SER A 2 26.85 -8.35 -16.78
CA SER A 2 25.86 -9.08 -15.96
C SER A 2 25.26 -8.08 -14.97
N SER A 3 23.96 -7.79 -15.06
CA SER A 3 23.26 -6.97 -14.08
C SER A 3 23.30 -7.72 -12.73
N TYR A 4 23.97 -7.14 -11.73
CA TYR A 4 23.91 -7.69 -10.38
C TYR A 4 22.51 -7.46 -9.82
N TYR A 5 21.90 -8.54 -9.33
CA TYR A 5 20.66 -8.53 -8.57
C TYR A 5 20.96 -9.15 -7.19
N PRO A 6 20.59 -8.49 -6.08
CA PRO A 6 20.88 -9.03 -4.75
C PRO A 6 20.11 -10.33 -4.55
N PRO A 7 20.75 -11.42 -4.09
CA PRO A 7 20.00 -12.57 -3.63
C PRO A 7 19.20 -12.20 -2.37
N PRO A 8 18.14 -12.97 -2.05
CA PRO A 8 17.48 -12.91 -0.76
C PRO A 8 18.47 -12.98 0.41
N GLU A 9 18.10 -12.40 1.57
CA GLU A 9 18.93 -12.45 2.79
C GLU A 9 19.33 -13.88 3.18
N THR A 10 18.42 -14.86 3.00
CA THR A 10 18.68 -16.29 3.25
C THR A 10 19.74 -16.91 2.33
N ARG A 11 20.13 -16.22 1.26
CA ARG A 11 21.14 -16.62 0.28
C ARG A 11 22.31 -15.64 0.22
N GLY A 12 22.56 -14.92 1.32
CA GLY A 12 23.72 -14.03 1.48
C GLY A 12 23.44 -12.55 1.23
N GLY A 13 22.19 -12.20 0.87
CA GLY A 13 21.72 -10.81 0.85
C GLY A 13 22.50 -9.86 -0.05
N TRP A 14 22.41 -8.58 0.26
CA TRP A 14 23.15 -7.55 -0.44
C TRP A 14 24.65 -7.59 -0.14
N ARG A 15 25.46 -7.29 -1.16
CA ARG A 15 26.89 -7.02 -0.97
C ARG A 15 27.09 -5.75 -0.16
N THR A 16 28.12 -5.72 0.67
CA THR A 16 28.56 -4.52 1.38
C THR A 16 29.86 -4.01 0.76
N SER A 17 30.08 -2.70 0.82
CA SER A 17 31.36 -2.10 0.45
C SER A 17 31.70 -0.94 1.36
N ASP A 18 33.00 -0.75 1.58
CA ASP A 18 33.50 0.50 2.13
C ASP A 18 33.05 1.67 1.23
N PRO A 19 32.37 2.70 1.77
CA PRO A 19 31.92 3.86 1.01
C PRO A 19 33.07 4.60 0.30
N ALA A 20 34.28 4.63 0.87
CA ALA A 20 35.43 5.26 0.23
C ALA A 20 35.80 4.56 -1.08
N LYS A 21 35.71 3.22 -1.12
CA LYS A 21 35.95 2.43 -2.35
C LYS A 21 34.88 2.65 -3.41
N GLN A 22 33.68 3.08 -3.00
CA GLN A 22 32.58 3.44 -3.88
C GLN A 22 32.62 4.91 -4.32
N GLY A 23 33.66 5.67 -3.95
CA GLY A 23 33.78 7.09 -4.29
C GLY A 23 32.82 7.99 -3.52
N VAL A 24 32.24 7.50 -2.43
CA VAL A 24 31.29 8.26 -1.60
C VAL A 24 32.04 9.09 -0.56
N ASN A 25 31.56 10.32 -0.32
CA ASN A 25 32.08 11.17 0.74
C ASN A 25 31.76 10.58 2.12
N THR A 26 32.74 9.90 2.73
CA THR A 26 32.58 9.18 3.99
C THR A 26 32.26 10.09 5.18
N LYS A 27 32.72 11.36 5.15
CA LYS A 27 32.40 12.33 6.19
C LYS A 27 30.91 12.65 6.18
N ARG A 28 30.36 13.00 5.01
CA ARG A 28 28.93 13.30 4.87
C ARG A 28 28.05 12.10 5.19
N LEU A 29 28.43 10.91 4.73
CA LEU A 29 27.70 9.68 5.03
C LEU A 29 27.61 9.43 6.56
N ARG A 30 28.72 9.61 7.27
CA ARG A 30 28.75 9.50 8.73
C ARG A 30 27.85 10.56 9.38
N GLU A 31 27.93 11.81 8.95
CA GLU A 31 27.08 12.90 9.45
C GLU A 31 25.58 12.59 9.24
N THR A 32 25.21 11.99 8.11
CA THR A 32 23.83 11.55 7.85
C THR A 32 23.36 10.46 8.81
N ILE A 33 24.19 9.42 9.02
CA ILE A 33 23.86 8.34 9.95
C ILE A 33 23.78 8.87 11.38
N GLU A 34 24.74 9.70 11.81
CA GLU A 34 24.72 10.32 13.13
C GLU A 34 23.49 11.22 13.34
N TYR A 35 23.06 11.95 12.31
CA TYR A 35 21.84 12.76 12.38
C TYR A 35 20.60 11.88 12.57
N HIS A 36 20.47 10.80 11.78
CA HIS A 36 19.41 9.80 11.97
C HIS A 36 19.42 9.24 13.39
N ASP A 37 20.58 8.78 13.87
CA ASP A 37 20.69 8.05 15.12
C ASP A 37 20.42 8.91 16.36
N LYS A 38 20.69 10.22 16.26
CA LYS A 38 20.49 11.19 17.35
C LYS A 38 19.16 11.94 17.24
N SER A 39 18.37 11.72 16.17
CA SER A 39 17.10 12.41 15.99
C SER A 39 16.12 12.08 17.12
N PRO A 40 15.40 13.07 17.68
CA PRO A 40 14.38 12.81 18.69
C PRO A 40 13.31 11.81 18.24
N CYS A 41 12.93 11.81 16.95
CA CYS A 41 11.95 10.85 16.42
C CYS A 41 12.48 9.41 16.48
N THR A 42 13.70 9.20 15.97
CA THR A 42 14.37 7.89 15.93
C THR A 42 14.65 7.36 17.35
N THR A 43 15.15 8.21 18.25
CA THR A 43 15.48 7.81 19.63
C THR A 43 14.26 7.60 20.52
N SER A 44 13.10 8.16 20.16
CA SER A 44 11.84 7.93 20.87
C SER A 44 11.12 6.67 20.39
N HIS A 45 10.91 6.50 19.08
CA HIS A 45 10.06 5.43 18.55
C HIS A 45 10.84 4.27 17.90
N GLY A 46 12.15 4.42 17.76
CA GLY A 46 12.99 3.51 16.98
C GLY A 46 13.04 3.90 15.50
N GLY A 47 14.04 3.40 14.79
CA GLY A 47 14.18 3.68 13.37
C GLY A 47 15.35 2.96 12.73
N ALA A 48 15.29 2.86 11.41
CA ALA A 48 16.35 2.29 10.60
C ALA A 48 16.67 3.22 9.42
N ILE A 49 17.95 3.27 9.06
CA ILE A 49 18.43 3.87 7.82
C ILE A 49 19.26 2.83 7.07
N LEU A 50 19.01 2.69 5.77
CA LEU A 50 19.76 1.81 4.86
C LEU A 50 20.13 2.60 3.60
N ILE A 51 21.42 2.62 3.26
CA ILE A 51 21.95 3.41 2.14
C ILE A 51 22.68 2.47 1.18
N ILE A 52 22.16 2.42 -0.05
CA ILE A 52 22.66 1.56 -1.13
C ILE A 52 23.22 2.45 -2.25
N HIS A 53 24.43 2.11 -2.73
CA HIS A 53 25.06 2.79 -3.87
C HIS A 53 25.74 1.77 -4.78
N ASN A 54 25.49 1.86 -6.09
CA ASN A 54 26.05 0.96 -7.12
C ASN A 54 25.89 -0.54 -6.81
N GLY A 55 24.78 -0.93 -6.18
CA GLY A 55 24.50 -2.32 -5.81
C GLY A 55 25.16 -2.79 -4.50
N TYR A 56 25.77 -1.88 -3.73
CA TYR A 56 26.35 -2.18 -2.42
C TYR A 56 25.63 -1.44 -1.31
N ILE A 57 25.39 -2.11 -0.19
CA ILE A 57 25.15 -1.43 1.08
C ILE A 57 26.46 -0.73 1.48
N ILE A 58 26.37 0.57 1.69
CA ILE A 58 27.51 1.42 2.07
C ILE A 58 27.35 2.03 3.46
N GLY A 59 26.17 1.90 4.06
CA GLY A 59 25.87 2.34 5.41
C GLY A 59 24.48 1.89 5.83
N GLU A 60 24.36 1.45 7.06
CA GLU A 60 23.10 1.11 7.71
C GLU A 60 23.19 1.38 9.21
N SER A 61 22.08 1.74 9.84
CA SER A 61 21.99 1.88 11.29
C SER A 61 20.57 1.59 11.76
N TYR A 62 20.46 1.02 12.96
CA TYR A 62 19.23 0.59 13.61
C TYR A 62 19.23 1.11 15.03
N VAL A 63 18.26 1.96 15.36
CA VAL A 63 18.13 2.55 16.69
C VAL A 63 16.88 2.03 17.35
N THR A 64 17.04 1.51 18.57
CA THR A 64 15.94 1.10 19.42
C THR A 64 15.39 2.32 20.16
N GLY A 65 14.08 2.57 20.02
CA GLY A 65 13.41 3.70 20.67
C GLY A 65 13.24 3.53 22.17
N SER A 66 13.03 4.63 22.89
CA SER A 66 12.82 4.65 24.34
C SER A 66 11.35 4.72 24.79
N LEU A 67 10.43 5.11 23.89
CA LEU A 67 9.02 5.39 24.20
C LEU A 67 8.05 4.36 23.61
N GLY A 68 8.55 3.31 22.95
CA GLY A 68 7.74 2.26 22.35
C GLY A 68 8.43 1.59 21.16
N GLY A 69 7.69 0.71 20.48
CA GLY A 69 8.19 -0.05 19.33
C GLY A 69 8.99 -1.31 19.69
N PRO A 70 9.55 -2.00 18.68
CA PRO A 70 10.34 -3.23 18.83
C PRO A 70 11.56 -3.01 19.71
N GLN A 71 11.80 -3.97 20.61
CA GLN A 71 12.89 -3.94 21.60
C GLN A 71 13.64 -5.28 21.54
N PRO A 72 14.76 -5.39 20.79
CA PRO A 72 15.46 -4.34 20.05
C PRO A 72 14.86 -4.06 18.65
N TRP A 73 15.19 -2.89 18.10
CA TRP A 73 15.04 -2.62 16.68
C TRP A 73 16.22 -3.19 15.90
N THR A 74 15.94 -4.03 14.91
CA THR A 74 16.95 -4.78 14.14
C THR A 74 16.64 -4.74 12.65
N LYS A 75 17.55 -5.29 11.84
CA LYS A 75 17.34 -5.47 10.40
C LYS A 75 16.16 -6.40 10.05
N ASP A 76 15.82 -7.31 10.95
CA ASP A 76 14.78 -8.33 10.74
C ASP A 76 13.42 -7.90 11.36
N THR A 77 13.38 -6.71 11.96
CA THR A 77 12.18 -6.16 12.60
C THR A 77 11.11 -5.84 11.55
N CYS A 78 9.92 -6.42 11.71
CA CYS A 78 8.77 -6.13 10.85
C CYS A 78 8.09 -4.81 11.28
N ASN A 79 7.85 -3.93 10.31
CA ASN A 79 7.21 -2.64 10.53
C ASN A 79 6.07 -2.42 9.55
N ASP A 80 5.00 -1.78 10.01
CA ASP A 80 3.92 -1.29 9.16
C ASP A 80 4.41 -0.08 8.35
N VAL A 81 4.60 -0.30 7.04
CA VAL A 81 5.12 0.72 6.11
C VAL A 81 4.04 1.64 5.54
N LYS A 82 2.77 1.45 5.95
CA LYS A 82 1.62 2.30 5.62
C LYS A 82 1.55 2.61 4.13
N SER A 83 1.58 3.90 3.78
CA SER A 83 1.48 4.38 2.41
C SER A 83 2.61 3.92 1.48
N SER A 84 3.75 3.46 2.02
CA SER A 84 4.82 2.87 1.20
C SER A 84 4.37 1.58 0.49
N THR A 85 3.33 0.92 0.99
CA THR A 85 2.68 -0.24 0.34
C THR A 85 2.22 0.09 -1.07
N LYS A 86 1.90 1.35 -1.39
CA LYS A 86 1.50 1.77 -2.74
C LYS A 86 2.60 1.57 -3.78
N SER A 87 3.87 1.68 -3.41
CA SER A 87 4.99 1.41 -4.32
C SER A 87 5.09 -0.09 -4.65
N VAL A 88 4.83 -0.94 -3.65
CA VAL A 88 4.76 -2.40 -3.82
C VAL A 88 3.57 -2.76 -4.70
N PHE A 89 2.38 -2.23 -4.38
CA PHE A 89 1.16 -2.46 -5.14
C PHE A 89 1.27 -1.92 -6.57
N GLY A 90 1.86 -0.74 -6.78
CA GLY A 90 2.13 -0.18 -8.10
C GLY A 90 3.08 -1.04 -8.93
N THR A 91 4.07 -1.69 -8.30
CA THR A 91 4.92 -2.69 -8.97
C THR A 91 4.10 -3.92 -9.38
N ALA A 92 3.24 -4.43 -8.50
CA ALA A 92 2.35 -5.54 -8.81
C ALA A 92 1.34 -5.20 -9.91
N MET A 93 0.82 -3.95 -9.95
CA MET A 93 0.02 -3.45 -11.06
C MET A 93 0.81 -3.46 -12.37
N GLY A 94 2.10 -3.08 -12.34
CA GLY A 94 2.98 -3.18 -13.50
C GLY A 94 3.10 -4.61 -14.03
N VAL A 95 3.36 -5.58 -13.14
CA VAL A 95 3.41 -7.00 -13.49
C VAL A 95 2.06 -7.49 -14.03
N PHE A 96 0.96 -7.12 -13.37
CA PHE A 96 -0.39 -7.44 -13.80
C PHE A 96 -0.72 -6.91 -15.21
N LEU A 97 -0.34 -5.67 -15.51
CA LEU A 97 -0.55 -5.10 -16.84
C LEU A 97 0.29 -5.80 -17.91
N ASP A 98 1.44 -6.37 -17.56
CA ASP A 98 2.26 -7.16 -18.48
C ASP A 98 1.70 -8.58 -18.69
N GLU A 99 1.32 -9.27 -17.60
CA GLU A 99 0.73 -10.61 -17.59
C GLU A 99 -0.61 -10.64 -18.36
N TYR A 100 -1.42 -9.59 -18.21
CA TYR A 100 -2.75 -9.47 -18.83
C TYR A 100 -2.82 -8.41 -19.93
N ARG A 101 -1.69 -8.06 -20.56
CA ARG A 101 -1.58 -6.99 -21.58
C ARG A 101 -2.56 -7.11 -22.75
N ASP A 102 -2.97 -8.34 -23.08
CA ASP A 102 -3.92 -8.62 -24.16
C ASP A 102 -5.38 -8.31 -23.77
N ARG A 103 -5.63 -8.08 -22.48
CA ARG A 103 -6.97 -7.80 -21.89
C ARG A 103 -7.06 -6.41 -21.27
N VAL A 104 -5.98 -5.93 -20.66
CA VAL A 104 -5.95 -4.67 -19.91
C VAL A 104 -4.67 -3.89 -20.14
N ASN A 105 -4.79 -2.57 -20.20
CA ASN A 105 -3.68 -1.63 -20.25
C ASN A 105 -4.04 -0.34 -19.50
N LEU A 106 -3.14 0.64 -19.48
CA LEU A 106 -3.34 1.92 -18.77
C LEU A 106 -4.57 2.72 -19.25
N ASP A 107 -4.98 2.56 -20.51
CA ASP A 107 -6.15 3.23 -21.08
C ASP A 107 -7.47 2.47 -20.95
N THR A 108 -7.42 1.22 -20.46
CA THR A 108 -8.61 0.43 -20.16
C THR A 108 -9.47 1.14 -19.10
N MET A 109 -10.79 1.16 -19.35
CA MET A 109 -11.77 1.66 -18.40
C MET A 109 -11.83 0.74 -17.19
N LEU A 110 -11.73 1.30 -15.99
CA LEU A 110 -11.95 0.55 -14.75
C LEU A 110 -13.45 0.28 -14.55
N VAL A 111 -14.28 1.32 -14.75
CA VAL A 111 -15.75 1.28 -14.53
C VAL A 111 -16.54 1.07 -15.82
N GLY A 112 -16.19 1.78 -16.89
CA GLY A 112 -16.85 1.66 -18.19
C GLY A 112 -18.30 2.17 -18.23
N SER A 113 -19.02 1.84 -19.29
CA SER A 113 -20.40 2.29 -19.57
C SER A 113 -21.49 1.27 -19.22
N SER A 114 -21.11 0.03 -18.93
CA SER A 114 -22.00 -1.09 -18.64
C SER A 114 -21.38 -2.04 -17.62
N ARG A 115 -22.16 -2.98 -17.09
CA ARG A 115 -21.66 -4.03 -16.21
C ARG A 115 -20.65 -4.93 -16.94
N GLU A 116 -20.95 -5.24 -18.19
CA GLU A 116 -20.21 -6.17 -19.04
C GLU A 116 -18.83 -5.61 -19.43
N ASP A 117 -18.72 -4.28 -19.60
CA ASP A 117 -17.48 -3.60 -19.96
C ASP A 117 -16.63 -3.20 -18.73
N SER A 118 -17.16 -3.37 -17.52
CA SER A 118 -16.50 -2.96 -16.27
C SER A 118 -15.51 -4.01 -15.77
N LEU A 119 -14.33 -3.59 -15.33
CA LEU A 119 -13.42 -4.48 -14.59
C LEU A 119 -13.88 -4.71 -13.15
N ILE A 120 -14.78 -3.86 -12.66
CA ILE A 120 -15.44 -3.94 -11.35
C ILE A 120 -16.96 -3.96 -11.53
N PRO A 121 -17.55 -5.04 -12.10
CA PRO A 121 -18.98 -5.12 -12.40
C PRO A 121 -19.87 -4.89 -11.16
N GLN A 122 -19.35 -5.13 -9.96
CA GLN A 122 -20.03 -4.89 -8.69
C GLN A 122 -20.53 -3.44 -8.54
N ILE A 123 -19.84 -2.44 -9.12
CA ILE A 123 -20.29 -1.04 -9.07
C ILE A 123 -21.66 -0.83 -9.75
N TRP A 124 -22.05 -1.74 -10.64
CA TRP A 124 -23.32 -1.74 -11.37
C TRP A 124 -24.42 -2.56 -10.70
N ASP A 125 -24.19 -3.16 -9.52
CA ASP A 125 -25.28 -3.81 -8.76
C ASP A 125 -26.32 -2.79 -8.27
N GLN A 126 -25.97 -1.50 -8.30
CA GLN A 126 -26.82 -0.37 -7.91
C GLN A 126 -26.62 0.80 -8.89
N PRO A 127 -27.49 1.83 -8.86
CA PRO A 127 -27.30 3.01 -9.70
C PRO A 127 -25.91 3.65 -9.51
N ILE A 128 -25.27 4.05 -10.61
CA ILE A 128 -24.00 4.77 -10.56
C ILE A 128 -24.24 6.14 -9.90
N THR A 129 -23.54 6.38 -8.78
CA THR A 129 -23.76 7.57 -7.93
C THR A 129 -23.37 8.88 -8.63
N ASP A 130 -22.37 8.83 -9.51
CA ASP A 130 -21.85 9.96 -10.27
C ASP A 130 -21.46 9.52 -11.68
N PRO A 131 -22.07 10.08 -12.75
CA PRO A 131 -21.79 9.69 -14.14
C PRO A 131 -20.30 9.74 -14.52
N ARG A 132 -19.51 10.60 -13.85
CA ARG A 132 -18.07 10.76 -14.11
C ARG A 132 -17.26 9.52 -13.74
N LYS A 133 -17.77 8.69 -12.81
CA LYS A 133 -17.12 7.41 -12.43
C LYS A 133 -16.93 6.48 -13.61
N LYS A 134 -17.85 6.52 -14.60
CA LYS A 134 -17.78 5.73 -15.83
C LYS A 134 -16.52 6.01 -16.66
N GLN A 135 -15.87 7.16 -16.45
CA GLN A 135 -14.67 7.59 -17.18
C GLN A 135 -13.36 7.26 -16.44
N ILE A 136 -13.43 6.59 -15.29
CA ILE A 136 -12.23 6.18 -14.56
C ILE A 136 -11.51 5.09 -15.36
N LYS A 137 -10.23 5.32 -15.64
CA LYS A 137 -9.30 4.40 -16.30
C LYS A 137 -8.24 3.92 -15.31
N ILE A 138 -7.55 2.82 -15.64
CA ILE A 138 -6.44 2.31 -14.83
C ILE A 138 -5.36 3.39 -14.62
N LYS A 139 -5.00 4.16 -15.66
CA LYS A 139 -4.03 5.25 -15.50
C LYS A 139 -4.43 6.29 -14.47
N HIS A 140 -5.73 6.61 -14.35
CA HIS A 140 -6.21 7.59 -13.38
C HIS A 140 -6.07 7.09 -11.95
N VAL A 141 -6.13 5.77 -11.74
CA VAL A 141 -5.89 5.17 -10.43
C VAL A 141 -4.41 5.24 -10.05
N ILE A 142 -3.52 4.72 -10.92
CA ILE A 142 -2.09 4.65 -10.60
C ILE A 142 -1.45 6.04 -10.45
N SER A 143 -1.99 7.06 -11.11
CA SER A 143 -1.53 8.45 -11.00
C SER A 143 -2.28 9.28 -9.95
N MET A 144 -3.21 8.70 -9.18
CA MET A 144 -4.03 9.41 -8.18
C MET A 144 -4.80 10.60 -8.76
N THR A 145 -5.34 10.43 -9.97
CA THR A 145 -6.15 11.41 -10.68
C THR A 145 -7.56 10.86 -10.95
N SER A 146 -8.05 9.92 -10.15
CA SER A 146 -9.36 9.27 -10.34
C SER A 146 -10.55 10.12 -9.87
N GLY A 147 -10.29 11.23 -9.17
CA GLY A 147 -11.34 12.12 -8.65
C GLY A 147 -11.88 11.70 -7.29
N HIS A 148 -11.37 10.63 -6.68
CA HIS A 148 -11.76 10.26 -5.31
C HIS A 148 -11.17 11.24 -4.28
N GLU A 149 -11.87 11.34 -3.15
CA GLU A 149 -11.43 12.13 -2.01
C GLU A 149 -10.31 11.43 -1.22
N SER A 150 -9.53 12.17 -0.44
CA SER A 150 -8.36 11.65 0.29
C SER A 150 -8.64 11.28 1.74
N ASP A 151 -9.61 11.94 2.39
CA ASP A 151 -9.87 11.75 3.82
C ASP A 151 -10.44 10.37 4.10
N GLU A 152 -9.58 9.51 4.61
CA GLU A 152 -9.93 8.15 4.96
C GLU A 152 -10.65 8.11 6.31
N PRO A 153 -11.72 7.31 6.44
CA PRO A 153 -12.54 7.29 7.64
C PRO A 153 -11.91 6.52 8.81
N TRP A 154 -10.58 6.58 8.98
CA TRP A 154 -9.82 5.83 10.00
C TRP A 154 -10.33 6.04 11.42
N LEU A 155 -10.74 7.29 11.71
CA LEU A 155 -11.21 7.73 13.01
C LEU A 155 -12.64 8.28 12.92
N ALA A 156 -13.43 7.79 11.96
CA ALA A 156 -14.77 8.31 11.73
C ALA A 156 -15.60 8.18 13.02
N PRO A 157 -16.08 9.30 13.60
CA PRO A 157 -16.72 9.31 14.91
C PRO A 157 -18.17 8.79 14.87
N SER A 158 -18.70 8.52 13.68
CA SER A 158 -20.09 8.14 13.45
C SER A 158 -20.24 6.67 13.04
N PRO A 159 -21.45 6.10 13.18
CA PRO A 159 -21.81 4.87 12.49
C PRO A 159 -21.75 5.01 10.96
N ARG A 160 -21.85 3.87 10.26
CA ARG A 160 -21.94 3.79 8.80
C ARG A 160 -23.39 4.02 8.37
N HIS A 161 -23.61 4.89 7.40
CA HIS A 161 -24.93 5.26 6.87
C HIS A 161 -25.01 4.99 5.37
N ARG A 162 -26.08 4.37 4.90
CA ARG A 162 -26.32 4.23 3.45
C ARG A 162 -26.98 5.50 2.91
N PHE A 163 -26.70 5.82 1.65
CA PHE A 163 -27.51 6.79 0.92
C PHE A 163 -28.91 6.22 0.64
N GLU A 164 -29.90 7.09 0.51
CA GLU A 164 -31.26 6.69 0.17
C GLU A 164 -31.27 5.91 -1.16
N GLY A 165 -31.96 4.77 -1.18
CA GLY A 165 -32.02 3.88 -2.35
C GLY A 165 -30.82 2.94 -2.49
N TYR A 166 -29.82 3.00 -1.60
CA TYR A 166 -28.66 2.10 -1.61
C TYR A 166 -28.72 1.03 -0.50
N THR A 167 -28.21 -0.16 -0.80
CA THR A 167 -28.10 -1.33 0.11
C THR A 167 -26.66 -1.87 0.11
N GLY A 168 -26.34 -2.88 0.92
CA GLY A 168 -25.00 -3.48 0.95
C GLY A 168 -24.49 -3.85 2.33
N ALA A 169 -23.36 -4.55 2.40
CA ALA A 169 -22.79 -5.05 3.65
C ALA A 169 -21.86 -4.04 4.36
N TYR A 170 -21.78 -2.80 3.84
CA TYR A 170 -20.84 -1.78 4.26
C TYR A 170 -19.37 -2.18 4.04
N GLN A 171 -19.11 -2.83 2.91
CA GLN A 171 -17.75 -3.20 2.51
C GLN A 171 -16.99 -1.97 2.00
N MET A 172 -15.65 -2.00 2.07
CA MET A 172 -14.83 -0.85 1.67
C MET A 172 -14.97 -0.51 0.18
N TYR A 173 -15.08 -1.51 -0.69
CA TYR A 173 -15.35 -1.25 -2.11
C TYR A 173 -16.71 -0.57 -2.32
N GLU A 174 -17.73 -0.84 -1.49
CA GLU A 174 -19.03 -0.16 -1.55
C GLU A 174 -18.91 1.31 -1.10
N TYR A 175 -17.99 1.62 -0.19
CA TYR A 175 -17.66 3.00 0.20
C TYR A 175 -17.04 3.74 -0.98
N CYS A 176 -16.09 3.11 -1.68
CA CYS A 176 -15.47 3.65 -2.89
C CYS A 176 -16.52 3.89 -4.00
N PHE A 177 -17.49 2.98 -4.13
CA PHE A 177 -18.63 3.13 -5.05
C PHE A 177 -19.58 4.25 -4.62
N GLY A 178 -19.48 4.75 -3.40
CA GLY A 178 -20.29 5.85 -2.88
C GLY A 178 -21.67 5.42 -2.39
N TRP A 179 -21.86 4.14 -2.05
CA TRP A 179 -23.15 3.60 -1.61
C TRP A 179 -23.44 3.90 -0.13
N TRP A 180 -22.40 4.17 0.65
CA TRP A 180 -22.51 4.51 2.06
C TRP A 180 -21.45 5.53 2.47
N HIS A 181 -21.64 6.17 3.63
CA HIS A 181 -20.77 7.21 4.17
C HIS A 181 -20.73 7.22 5.71
N PHE A 182 -19.81 8.01 6.25
CA PHE A 182 -19.82 8.47 7.63
C PHE A 182 -20.33 9.91 7.69
N GLN A 183 -20.95 10.32 8.79
CA GLN A 183 -21.34 11.71 8.99
C GLN A 183 -20.08 12.56 9.17
N ASP A 184 -20.09 13.77 8.61
CA ASP A 184 -19.01 14.76 8.70
C ASP A 184 -17.64 14.31 8.16
N VAL A 185 -17.59 13.19 7.44
CA VAL A 185 -16.40 12.74 6.70
C VAL A 185 -16.70 12.86 5.20
N PRO A 186 -15.78 13.42 4.40
CA PRO A 186 -15.93 13.43 2.95
C PRO A 186 -16.17 12.02 2.40
N HIS A 187 -17.03 11.90 1.39
CA HIS A 187 -17.53 10.61 0.92
C HIS A 187 -17.54 10.51 -0.61
N HIS A 188 -17.61 9.30 -1.14
CA HIS A 188 -17.46 9.06 -2.57
C HIS A 188 -18.76 9.02 -3.37
N HIS A 189 -19.88 9.50 -2.81
CA HIS A 189 -21.11 9.58 -3.60
C HIS A 189 -20.93 10.43 -4.87
N LYS A 190 -20.12 11.49 -4.79
CA LYS A 190 -19.65 12.28 -5.93
C LYS A 190 -18.12 12.28 -5.98
N LEU A 191 -17.56 12.39 -7.18
CA LEU A 191 -16.13 12.67 -7.34
C LEU A 191 -15.82 14.13 -7.03
N LEU A 192 -14.64 14.40 -6.50
CA LEU A 192 -14.11 15.76 -6.27
C LEU A 192 -13.88 16.50 -7.60
N PHE A 193 -13.38 15.78 -8.61
CA PHE A 193 -13.12 16.31 -9.95
C PHE A 193 -13.26 15.23 -11.02
N GLU A 194 -13.26 15.66 -12.28
CA GLU A 194 -13.27 14.77 -13.45
C GLU A 194 -12.00 13.90 -13.49
N PRO A 195 -12.10 12.58 -13.72
CA PRO A 195 -10.92 11.72 -13.84
C PRO A 195 -9.89 12.30 -14.85
N GLY A 196 -8.64 12.41 -14.43
CA GLY A 196 -7.53 12.97 -15.22
C GLY A 196 -7.39 14.50 -15.18
N HIS A 197 -8.26 15.24 -14.49
CA HIS A 197 -8.26 16.71 -14.47
C HIS A 197 -7.74 17.34 -13.16
N GLY A 198 -7.37 16.51 -12.18
CA GLY A 198 -6.80 16.94 -10.91
C GLY A 198 -5.97 15.83 -10.29
N PHE A 199 -5.22 16.18 -9.25
CA PHE A 199 -4.47 15.24 -8.42
C PHE A 199 -5.02 15.30 -7.00
N ASN A 200 -5.31 14.14 -6.41
CA ASN A 200 -5.68 14.01 -5.01
C ASN A 200 -5.12 12.70 -4.47
N TYR A 201 -4.35 12.78 -3.39
CA TYR A 201 -3.68 11.62 -2.81
C TYR A 201 -4.69 10.68 -2.13
N SER A 202 -5.23 9.72 -2.89
CA SER A 202 -6.38 8.91 -2.47
C SER A 202 -6.13 7.41 -2.62
N ASN A 203 -6.59 6.64 -1.63
CA ASN A 203 -6.47 5.17 -1.62
C ASN A 203 -7.62 4.49 -2.36
N PHE A 204 -8.79 5.12 -2.45
CA PHE A 204 -10.03 4.49 -2.94
C PHE A 204 -10.02 4.12 -4.43
N GLY A 205 -9.17 4.78 -5.23
CA GLY A 205 -8.90 4.32 -6.59
C GLY A 205 -8.15 2.99 -6.60
N LEU A 206 -7.15 2.84 -5.72
CA LEU A 206 -6.32 1.63 -5.60
C LEU A 206 -7.14 0.46 -5.02
N GLU A 207 -8.04 0.72 -4.06
CA GLU A 207 -9.00 -0.27 -3.54
C GLU A 207 -9.87 -0.86 -4.68
N GLN A 208 -10.37 -0.01 -5.57
CA GLN A 208 -11.14 -0.48 -6.73
C GLN A 208 -10.27 -1.24 -7.73
N MET A 209 -9.00 -0.86 -7.88
CA MET A 209 -8.06 -1.62 -8.72
C MET A 209 -7.75 -2.99 -8.12
N ALA A 210 -7.63 -3.11 -6.80
CA ALA A 210 -7.45 -4.38 -6.11
C ALA A 210 -8.63 -5.34 -6.43
N LEU A 211 -9.87 -4.84 -6.36
CA LEU A 211 -11.05 -5.58 -6.78
C LEU A 211 -11.02 -5.96 -8.27
N ALA A 212 -10.58 -5.06 -9.16
CA ALA A 212 -10.44 -5.35 -10.59
C ALA A 212 -9.40 -6.45 -10.86
N MET A 213 -8.25 -6.39 -10.19
CA MET A 213 -7.23 -7.44 -10.27
C MET A 213 -7.83 -8.79 -9.87
N ARG A 214 -8.51 -8.85 -8.71
CA ARG A 214 -9.18 -10.08 -8.26
C ARG A 214 -10.21 -10.61 -9.26
N ASN A 215 -11.02 -9.74 -9.87
CA ASN A 215 -12.01 -10.15 -10.87
C ASN A 215 -11.35 -10.74 -12.13
N ILE A 216 -10.16 -10.25 -12.51
CA ILE A 216 -9.46 -10.67 -13.73
C ILE A 216 -8.63 -11.93 -13.50
N THR A 217 -7.97 -12.04 -12.34
CA THR A 217 -7.07 -13.14 -11.98
C THR A 217 -7.81 -14.31 -11.35
N GLY A 218 -8.90 -14.05 -10.63
CA GLY A 218 -9.52 -15.04 -9.73
C GLY A 218 -8.77 -15.23 -8.41
N GLU A 219 -7.74 -14.44 -8.15
CA GLU A 219 -6.85 -14.54 -6.99
C GLU A 219 -7.06 -13.34 -6.04
N MET A 220 -6.83 -13.54 -4.74
CA MET A 220 -6.76 -12.42 -3.79
C MET A 220 -5.50 -11.58 -4.06
N VAL A 221 -5.54 -10.26 -3.82
CA VAL A 221 -4.43 -9.37 -4.19
C VAL A 221 -3.18 -9.63 -3.34
N GLY A 222 -3.34 -9.88 -2.03
CA GLY A 222 -2.21 -10.20 -1.16
C GLY A 222 -1.35 -11.39 -1.67
N PRO A 223 -1.94 -12.58 -1.89
CA PRO A 223 -1.27 -13.71 -2.52
C PRO A 223 -0.72 -13.41 -3.91
N TYR A 224 -1.47 -12.70 -4.77
CA TYR A 224 -1.01 -12.33 -6.11
C TYR A 224 0.28 -11.48 -6.04
N VAL A 225 0.27 -10.43 -5.21
CA VAL A 225 1.42 -9.54 -4.98
C VAL A 225 2.61 -10.32 -4.41
N TYR A 226 2.35 -11.25 -3.50
CA TYR A 226 3.42 -12.09 -2.98
C TYR A 226 4.02 -12.99 -4.06
N ASP A 227 3.19 -13.77 -4.75
CA ASP A 227 3.64 -14.79 -5.70
C ASP A 227 4.34 -14.18 -6.92
N ARG A 228 3.94 -12.97 -7.35
CA ARG A 228 4.58 -12.28 -8.50
C ARG A 228 5.69 -11.29 -8.15
N VAL A 229 5.73 -10.76 -6.92
CA VAL A 229 6.64 -9.65 -6.57
C VAL A 229 7.45 -9.96 -5.33
N LEU A 230 6.79 -10.14 -4.18
CA LEU A 230 7.52 -10.22 -2.90
C LEU A 230 8.33 -11.51 -2.75
N GLY A 231 7.77 -12.64 -3.19
CA GLY A 231 8.44 -13.93 -3.19
C GLY A 231 9.67 -13.94 -4.09
N GLU A 232 9.58 -13.32 -5.26
CA GLU A 232 10.68 -13.19 -6.23
C GLU A 232 11.87 -12.40 -5.67
N ILE A 233 11.60 -11.39 -4.84
CA ILE A 233 12.64 -10.60 -4.16
C ILE A 233 13.09 -11.21 -2.81
N GLY A 234 12.59 -12.40 -2.46
CA GLY A 234 13.03 -13.15 -1.30
C GLY A 234 12.36 -12.82 0.02
N MET A 235 11.18 -12.19 0.00
CA MET A 235 10.44 -11.88 1.22
C MET A 235 9.91 -13.15 1.91
N PRO A 236 9.83 -13.18 3.26
CA PRO A 236 9.38 -14.36 4.01
C PRO A 236 7.98 -14.83 3.61
N ARG A 237 7.81 -16.15 3.48
CA ARG A 237 6.52 -16.77 3.12
C ARG A 237 5.38 -16.46 4.08
N GLY A 238 5.68 -16.13 5.34
CA GLY A 238 4.67 -15.65 6.30
C GLY A 238 3.87 -14.45 5.79
N ILE A 239 4.46 -13.58 4.96
CA ILE A 239 3.74 -12.46 4.32
C ILE A 239 2.60 -12.98 3.43
N ARG A 240 2.82 -14.06 2.69
CA ARG A 240 1.83 -14.67 1.79
C ARG A 240 0.64 -15.27 2.54
N ASP A 241 0.94 -16.05 3.57
CA ASP A 241 0.01 -17.02 4.16
C ASP A 241 -0.73 -16.46 5.39
N ASN A 242 -0.32 -15.30 5.92
CA ASN A 242 -1.06 -14.61 6.99
C ASN A 242 -2.32 -13.96 6.42
N GLY A 243 -3.46 -14.61 6.65
CA GLY A 243 -4.78 -14.19 6.16
C GLY A 243 -5.50 -13.19 7.04
N TYR A 244 -6.49 -12.53 6.43
CA TYR A 244 -7.36 -11.47 6.94
C TYR A 244 -7.86 -11.67 8.38
N ARG A 245 -7.80 -10.59 9.18
CA ARG A 245 -8.54 -10.44 10.44
C ARG A 245 -9.23 -9.09 10.45
N ASP A 246 -10.52 -9.09 10.79
CA ASP A 246 -11.32 -7.86 10.88
C ASP A 246 -10.84 -6.95 12.01
N MET A 247 -10.80 -5.64 11.72
CA MET A 247 -10.53 -4.58 12.69
C MET A 247 -11.78 -4.09 13.42
N VAL A 248 -11.54 -3.61 14.64
CA VAL A 248 -12.41 -2.61 15.29
C VAL A 248 -11.73 -1.24 15.11
N TYR A 249 -12.38 -0.33 14.38
CA TYR A 249 -11.89 1.04 14.15
C TYR A 249 -11.91 1.84 15.47
N ASN A 250 -10.84 1.80 16.26
CA ASN A 250 -10.65 2.72 17.40
C ASN A 250 -9.21 2.76 17.98
N ASP A 251 -8.15 2.60 17.16
CA ASP A 251 -6.77 2.62 17.69
C ASP A 251 -6.08 3.98 17.41
N PRO A 252 -5.72 4.76 18.44
CA PRO A 252 -5.05 6.04 18.31
C PRO A 252 -3.53 5.94 18.01
N ARG A 253 -2.98 4.73 17.81
CA ARG A 253 -1.54 4.55 17.54
C ARG A 253 -1.20 4.73 16.05
N GLU A 254 -0.38 5.73 15.76
CA GLU A 254 0.06 6.08 14.40
C GLU A 254 1.07 5.07 13.80
N LEU A 255 1.80 4.32 14.65
CA LEU A 255 2.83 3.35 14.25
C LEU A 255 2.51 1.94 14.78
N ASN A 256 2.47 0.96 13.88
CA ASN A 256 2.20 -0.44 14.21
C ASN A 256 3.46 -1.28 13.95
N PHE A 257 3.87 -2.08 14.92
CA PHE A 257 5.05 -2.93 14.82
C PHE A 257 4.71 -4.38 15.12
N SER A 258 5.42 -5.29 14.46
CA SER A 258 5.14 -6.72 14.50
C SER A 258 6.39 -7.55 14.71
N ASP A 259 6.25 -8.65 15.44
CA ASP A 259 7.28 -9.68 15.55
C ASP A 259 7.12 -10.77 14.47
N GLU A 260 6.03 -10.77 13.68
CA GLU A 260 5.77 -11.76 12.62
C GLU A 260 5.48 -11.12 11.24
N PRO A 261 6.05 -11.68 10.15
CA PRO A 261 5.71 -11.25 8.80
C PRO A 261 4.25 -11.56 8.45
N GLY A 262 3.53 -10.63 7.81
CA GLY A 262 2.15 -10.85 7.40
C GLY A 262 1.52 -9.64 6.71
N TRP A 263 0.47 -9.90 5.92
CA TRP A 263 -0.58 -8.91 5.67
C TRP A 263 -1.50 -8.89 6.89
N GLY A 264 -1.72 -7.71 7.44
CA GLY A 264 -2.68 -7.43 8.47
C GLY A 264 -3.63 -6.37 7.95
N VAL A 265 -4.90 -6.48 8.29
CA VAL A 265 -5.80 -5.33 8.24
C VAL A 265 -5.82 -4.81 9.67
N GLY A 266 -4.89 -3.91 10.00
CA GLY A 266 -4.80 -3.15 11.27
C GLY A 266 -4.23 -3.83 12.54
N GLY A 267 -4.26 -3.12 13.69
CA GLY A 267 -3.67 -3.49 15.00
C GLY A 267 -4.42 -2.84 16.21
N SER A 268 -4.26 -3.20 17.50
CA SER A 268 -3.27 -4.04 18.23
C SER A 268 -3.92 -4.93 19.33
N LYS A 269 -3.32 -5.98 19.92
CA LYS A 269 -2.08 -6.03 20.74
C LYS A 269 -1.23 -7.27 20.36
N GLY A 270 0.04 -7.05 19.96
CA GLY A 270 0.98 -8.07 19.46
C GLY A 270 1.06 -8.13 17.91
N CYS A 271 1.08 -6.97 17.25
CA CYS A 271 0.53 -6.74 15.90
C CYS A 271 1.19 -7.51 14.75
N ASN A 272 0.48 -7.63 13.61
CA ASN A 272 0.97 -8.03 12.27
C ASN A 272 0.52 -6.94 11.25
N ALA A 273 1.42 -6.48 10.38
CA ALA A 273 1.43 -5.17 9.69
C ALA A 273 0.42 -4.94 8.55
N TYR A 274 0.01 -3.68 8.31
CA TYR A 274 -1.05 -3.26 7.37
C TYR A 274 -0.85 -3.64 5.88
N GLY A 275 -1.90 -4.12 5.23
CA GLY A 275 -2.09 -4.18 3.77
C GLY A 275 -3.55 -3.95 3.43
N ALA A 276 -3.82 -3.03 2.51
CA ALA A 276 -5.15 -2.84 1.93
C ALA A 276 -5.44 -4.02 0.99
N ASP A 277 -6.13 -5.00 1.55
CA ASP A 277 -7.15 -5.86 0.93
C ASP A 277 -8.06 -6.37 2.06
#